data_AF-A0A355FST2-F1
#
_entry.id   AF-A0A355FST2-F1
#
_cell.length_a   1.000
_cell.length_b   1.000
_cell.length_c   1.000
_cell.angle_alpha   90.00
_cell.angle_beta   90.00
_cell.angle_gamma   90.00
#
_symmetry.space_group_name_H-M   'P 1'
#
loop_
_entity.id
_entity.type
_entity.pdbx_description
1 polymer ?
#
loop_
_entity_poly.entity_id
_entity_poly.type
_entity_poly.pdbx_seq_one_letter_code
_entity_poly.pdbx_strand_id
1 'polypeptide(L)' 'MLRGLYTAASGMNHELNRQDAIANNLANVNTAGFKKDDMIGAAFHEELYYALDRGSVQPIG' A
#
# COMPACT_ATOMS: atom_id res chain seq x y z
N MET A 1 -11.46 -20.79 9.06
CA MET A 1 -11.57 -19.62 9.96
C MET A 1 -10.24 -18.89 10.16
N LEU A 2 -9.12 -19.60 10.42
CA LEU A 2 -7.81 -18.96 10.67
C LEU A 2 -7.31 -18.04 9.54
N ARG A 3 -7.41 -18.46 8.28
CA ARG A 3 -7.01 -17.64 7.12
C ARG A 3 -7.82 -16.35 7.00
N GLY A 4 -9.12 -16.40 7.28
CA GLY A 4 -9.99 -15.23 7.24
C GLY A 4 -9.66 -14.22 8.34
N LEU A 5 -9.30 -14.69 9.55
CA LEU A 5 -8.85 -13.83 10.63
C LEU A 5 -7.53 -13.13 10.27
N TYR A 6 -6.60 -13.84 9.64
CA TYR A 6 -5.34 -13.26 9.18
C TYR A 6 -5.55 -12.21 8.08
N THR A 7 -6.43 -12.49 7.10
CA THR A 7 -6.81 -11.50 6.09
C THR A 7 -7.47 -10.27 6.70
N ALA A 8 -8.39 -10.45 7.65
CA ALA A 8 -9.06 -9.35 8.34
C ALA A 8 -8.06 -8.52 9.17
N ALA A 9 -7.16 -9.16 9.92
CA ALA A 9 -6.13 -8.49 10.68
C ALA A 9 -5.14 -7.73 9.77
N SER A 10 -4.74 -8.32 8.65
CA SER A 10 -3.87 -7.65 7.67
C SER A 10 -4.55 -6.43 7.03
N GLY A 11 -5.83 -6.53 6.65
CA GLY A 11 -6.60 -5.39 6.15
C GLY A 11 -6.82 -4.30 7.20
N MET A 12 -7.06 -4.69 8.46
CA MET A 12 -7.19 -3.74 9.56
C MET A 12 -5.89 -2.97 9.80
N ASN A 13 -4.74 -3.65 9.83
CA ASN A 13 -3.44 -2.98 9.95
C ASN A 13 -3.17 -2.02 8.80
N HIS A 14 -3.55 -2.40 7.57
CA HIS A 14 -3.44 -1.51 6.42
C HIS A 14 -4.28 -0.23 6.60
N GLU A 15 -5.53 -0.35 7.04
CA GLU A 15 -6.38 0.82 7.29
C GLU A 15 -5.90 1.68 8.46
N LEU A 16 -5.32 1.08 9.51
CA LEU A 16 -4.70 1.83 10.61
C LEU A 16 -3.54 2.70 10.10
N ASN A 17 -2.63 2.12 9.32
CA ASN A 17 -1.52 2.87 8.73
C ASN A 17 -2.02 3.99 7.80
N ARG A 18 -3.10 3.75 7.05
CA ARG A 18 -3.72 4.76 6.18
C ARG A 18 -4.30 5.91 6.99
N GLN A 19 -4.94 5.62 8.12
CA GLN A 19 -5.44 6.65 9.03
C GLN A 19 -4.30 7.47 9.62
N ASP A 20 -3.19 6.84 10.01
CA ASP A 20 -2.01 7.54 10.53
C ASP A 20 -1.40 8.47 9.48
N ALA A 21 -1.31 8.05 8.22
CA ALA A 21 -0.84 8.90 7.13
C ALA A 21 -1.77 10.12 6.93
N ILE A 22 -3.09 9.90 6.94
CA ILE A 22 -4.09 10.99 6.84
C ILE A 22 -3.96 11.95 8.02
N ALA A 23 -3.82 11.44 9.24
CA ALA A 23 -3.67 12.26 10.44
C ALA A 23 -2.40 13.13 10.38
N ASN A 24 -1.28 12.55 9.95
CA ASN A 24 -0.03 13.29 9.77
C ASN A 24 -0.14 14.38 8.69
N ASN A 25 -0.79 14.08 7.57
CA ASN A 25 -1.04 15.06 6.52
C ASN A 25 -1.93 16.21 7.00
N LEU A 26 -2.98 15.89 7.76
CA LEU A 26 -3.89 16.89 8.31
C LEU A 26 -3.18 17.78 9.34
N ALA A 27 -2.36 17.20 10.21
CA ALA A 27 -1.60 17.94 11.21
C ALA A 27 -0.61 18.92 10.57
N ASN A 28 -0.03 18.58 9.41
CA ASN A 28 0.97 19.38 8.72
C ASN A 28 0.44 20.20 7.54
N VAL A 29 -0.89 20.33 7.38
CA VAL A 29 -1.50 21.03 6.24
C VAL A 29 -1.06 22.49 6.11
N ASN A 30 -0.76 23.15 7.24
CA ASN A 30 -0.33 24.55 7.29
C ASN A 30 1.20 24.71 7.42
N THR A 31 1.95 23.62 7.42
CA THR A 31 3.41 23.66 7.52
C THR A 31 4.01 24.00 6.16
N ALA A 32 4.67 25.16 6.06
CA ALA A 32 5.27 25.60 4.80
C ALA A 32 6.32 24.60 4.29
N GLY A 33 6.19 24.16 3.04
CA GLY A 33 7.10 23.20 2.42
C GLY A 33 6.82 21.73 2.76
N PHE A 34 5.77 21.41 3.50
CA PHE A 34 5.35 20.04 3.76
C PHE A 34 4.87 19.34 2.48
N LYS A 35 5.31 18.09 2.26
CA LYS A 35 4.86 17.24 1.16
C LYS A 35 3.92 16.17 1.72
N LYS A 36 2.72 16.13 1.17
CA LYS A 36 1.72 15.13 1.52
C LYS A 36 2.25 13.73 1.22
N ASP A 37 1.99 12.81 2.13
CA ASP A 37 2.23 11.38 1.94
C ASP A 37 0.93 10.69 1.48
N ASP A 38 1.00 9.90 0.42
CA ASP A 38 -0.14 9.16 -0.12
C ASP A 38 0.13 7.66 -0.06
N MET A 39 -0.60 6.98 0.83
CA MET A 39 -0.48 5.54 0.99
C MET A 39 -1.17 4.82 -0.18
N ILE A 40 -0.40 4.03 -0.93
CA ILE A 40 -0.90 3.17 -2.01
C ILE A 40 -0.90 1.72 -1.50
N GLY A 41 -2.07 1.08 -1.54
CA GLY A 41 -2.24 -0.32 -1.19
C GLY A 41 -2.59 -1.15 -2.43
N ALA A 42 -2.01 -2.34 -2.53
CA ALA A 42 -2.32 -3.31 -3.58
C ALA A 42 -2.47 -4.71 -2.98
N ALA A 43 -3.28 -5.56 -3.61
CA ALA A 43 -3.42 -6.93 -3.16
C ALA A 43 -2.16 -7.72 -3.51
N PHE A 44 -1.66 -8.52 -2.57
CA PHE A 44 -0.43 -9.31 -2.77
C PHE A 44 -0.48 -10.19 -4.02
N HIS A 45 -1.65 -10.75 -4.36
CA HIS A 45 -1.79 -11.58 -5.55
C HIS A 45 -1.60 -10.79 -6.85
N GLU A 46 -2.09 -9.55 -6.90
CA GLU A 46 -1.93 -8.66 -8.04
C GLU A 46 -0.46 -8.25 -8.18
N GLU A 47 0.18 -7.84 -7.07
CA GLU A 47 1.61 -7.52 -7.06
C GLU A 47 2.49 -8.70 -7.46
N LEU A 48 2.14 -9.90 -7.02
CA LEU A 48 2.85 -11.12 -7.41
C LEU A 48 2.72 -11.38 -8.92
N TYR A 49 1.53 -11.18 -9.49
CA TYR A 49 1.31 -11.32 -10.93
C TYR A 49 2.15 -10.31 -11.72
N TYR A 50 2.14 -9.03 -11.32
CA TYR A 50 2.98 -8.01 -11.95
C TYR A 50 4.48 -8.29 -11.82
N ALA A 51 4.92 -8.80 -10.67
CA ALA A 51 6.32 -9.16 -10.46
C ALA A 51 6.76 -10.33 -11.35
N LEU A 52 5.91 -11.35 -11.53
CA LEU A 52 6.18 -12.49 -12.40
C LEU A 52 6.22 -12.09 -13.88
N ASP A 53 5.30 -11.23 -14.32
CA ASP A 53 5.26 -10.70 -15.69
C ASP A 53 6.54 -9.92 -16.03
N ARG A 54 7.01 -9.07 -15.11
CA ARG A 54 8.31 -8.36 -15.25
C ARG A 54 9.53 -9.29 -15.30
N GLY A 55 9.43 -10.48 -14.69
CA GLY A 55 10.48 -11.51 -14.73
C GLY A 55 10.51 -12.33 -16.02
N SER A 56 9.45 -12.27 -16.83
CA SER A 56 9.39 -12.90 -18.15
C SER A 56 10.04 -11.98 -19.19
N VAL A 57 11.35 -12.10 -19.31
CA VAL A 57 12.21 -11.41 -20.29
C VAL A 57 11.49 -11.21 -21.64
N GLN A 58 11.15 -9.97 -21.99
CA GLN A 58 10.92 -9.62 -23.39
C GLN A 58 12.27 -9.73 -24.13
N PRO A 59 12.40 -10.59 -25.15
CA PRO A 59 13.56 -10.55 -26.02
C PRO A 59 13.48 -9.24 -26.80
N ILE A 60 14.39 -8.32 -26.49
CA ILE A 60 14.66 -7.17 -27.33
C ILE A 60 15.16 -7.69 -28.68
N GLY A 61 14.26 -7.65 -29.66
CA GLY A 61 14.52 -7.79 -31.09
C GLY A 61 14.01 -6.54 -31.79
#